data_AF-A0A3E0PD65-F1
#
_entry.id   AF-A0A3E0PD65-F1
#
_cell.length_a   1.000
_cell.length_b   1.000
_cell.length_c   1.000
_cell.angle_alpha   90.00
_cell.angle_beta   90.00
_cell.angle_gamma   90.00
#
_symmetry.space_group_name_H-M   'P 1'
#
loop_
_entity.id
_entity.type
_entity.pdbx_description
1 polymer ?
#
loop_
_entity_poly.entity_id
_entity_poly.type
_entity_poly.pdbx_seq_one_letter_code
_entity_poly.pdbx_strand_id
1 'polypeptide(L)'
;MFTGHWSMKIVSGARARGHDPPVTNPPTAHRSLWYTSPHTQPGTSEQETRAMPDIEIPCIQCKEIFVFSEKEQEIFYERNMMPPQRCPECRGKKAGQKQAESGSKFEIVCDHCGKHDKVPFQPKVGRPVLCKDCYNASRSRARVA
;
A
#
# COMPACT_ATOMS: atom_id res chain seq x y z
N MET A 1 14.89 -26.09 48.91
CA MET A 1 13.83 -25.83 49.91
C MET A 1 14.32 -24.74 50.84
N PHE A 2 14.05 -23.46 50.52
CA PHE A 2 14.04 -22.38 51.50
C PHE A 2 13.02 -21.35 51.02
N THR A 3 11.94 -21.31 51.79
CA THR A 3 10.81 -20.41 51.73
C THR A 3 11.25 -19.00 52.15
N GLY A 4 10.96 -18.01 51.32
CA GLY A 4 11.21 -16.60 51.63
C GLY A 4 10.11 -15.73 51.04
N HIS A 5 8.94 -15.79 51.66
CA HIS A 5 7.76 -15.00 51.37
C HIS A 5 8.01 -13.58 51.92
N TRP A 6 8.03 -12.56 51.07
CA TRP A 6 7.97 -11.16 51.51
C TRP A 6 6.80 -10.45 50.85
N SER A 7 6.05 -9.80 51.71
CA SER A 7 4.68 -9.36 51.57
C SER A 7 4.60 -7.92 51.04
N MET A 8 3.35 -7.50 50.74
CA MET A 8 2.88 -6.11 50.80
C MET A 8 3.34 -5.20 49.63
N LYS A 9 2.47 -4.44 48.95
CA LYS A 9 1.27 -3.75 49.41
C LYS A 9 0.34 -3.44 48.24
N ILE A 10 -0.94 -3.53 48.56
CA ILE A 10 -2.10 -3.01 47.86
C ILE A 10 -1.97 -1.48 47.81
N VAL A 11 -2.19 -0.86 46.65
CA VAL A 11 -2.65 0.54 46.59
C VAL A 11 -3.92 0.61 45.73
N SER A 12 -5.03 0.76 46.44
CA SER A 12 -6.33 1.16 45.93
C SER A 12 -6.32 2.68 45.73
N GLY A 13 -6.80 3.17 44.59
CA GLY A 13 -7.08 4.60 44.37
C GLY A 13 -7.99 4.74 43.16
N ALA A 14 -9.31 4.63 43.35
CA ALA A 14 -10.23 5.75 43.57
C ALA A 14 -10.71 6.40 42.26
N ARG A 15 -11.88 5.94 41.80
CA ARG A 15 -12.74 6.59 40.80
C ARG A 15 -13.17 7.97 41.31
N ALA A 16 -12.70 9.04 40.69
CA ALA A 16 -13.28 10.37 40.85
C ALA A 16 -14.29 10.62 39.73
N ARG A 17 -15.59 10.51 40.07
CA ARG A 17 -16.68 11.12 39.30
C ARG A 17 -16.76 12.58 39.76
N GLY A 18 -16.16 13.47 38.98
CA GLY A 18 -16.28 14.92 39.15
C GLY A 18 -17.49 15.42 38.38
N HIS A 19 -18.40 16.07 39.11
CA HIS A 19 -19.64 16.66 38.63
C HIS A 19 -19.38 17.89 37.74
N ASP A 20 -20.20 18.04 36.70
CA ASP A 20 -20.32 19.22 35.85
C ASP A 20 -20.66 20.50 36.64
N PRO A 21 -19.99 21.64 36.40
CA PRO A 21 -20.50 22.95 36.81
C PRO A 21 -21.59 23.43 35.83
N PRO A 22 -22.60 24.18 36.31
CA PRO A 22 -23.76 24.58 35.51
C PRO A 22 -23.42 25.64 34.46
N VAL A 23 -23.98 25.44 33.26
CA VAL A 23 -24.11 26.45 32.20
C VAL A 23 -24.97 27.60 32.70
N THR A 24 -24.37 28.75 32.98
CA THR A 24 -25.09 30.01 33.18
C THR A 24 -24.98 30.84 31.91
N ASN A 25 -26.04 30.84 31.10
CA ASN A 25 -26.18 31.71 29.93
C ASN A 25 -26.40 33.17 30.38
N PRO A 26 -25.60 34.15 29.90
CA PRO A 26 -25.93 35.57 30.07
C PRO A 26 -27.03 36.02 29.08
N PRO A 27 -27.79 37.07 29.44
CA PRO A 27 -29.02 37.46 28.74
C PRO A 27 -28.77 38.12 27.38
N THR A 28 -29.68 37.81 26.47
CA THR A 28 -29.93 38.51 25.20
C THR A 28 -30.13 40.01 25.43
N ALA A 29 -29.18 40.83 25.00
CA ALA A 29 -29.36 42.27 24.78
C ALA A 29 -28.67 42.62 23.46
N HIS A 30 -29.44 42.61 22.39
CA HIS A 30 -29.98 43.81 21.74
C HIS A 30 -29.01 44.41 20.73
N ARG A 31 -29.25 44.01 19.48
CA ARG A 31 -29.43 44.90 18.33
C ARG A 31 -28.41 46.04 18.23
N SER A 32 -27.50 45.90 17.29
CA SER A 32 -26.87 47.07 16.67
C SER A 32 -26.93 46.92 15.16
N LEU A 33 -28.01 47.49 14.62
CA LEU A 33 -28.18 47.84 13.22
C LEU A 33 -27.17 48.93 12.87
N TRP A 34 -26.02 48.56 12.30
CA TRP A 34 -25.10 49.51 11.67
C TRP A 34 -24.16 48.80 10.70
N TYR A 35 -24.67 48.09 9.71
CA TYR A 35 -23.87 47.89 8.51
C TYR A 35 -24.77 47.75 7.29
N THR A 36 -24.99 48.86 6.61
CA THR A 36 -25.48 48.86 5.24
C THR A 36 -24.31 48.47 4.36
N SER A 37 -24.15 47.17 4.11
CA SER A 37 -23.28 46.66 3.04
C SER A 37 -24.13 46.29 1.83
N PRO A 38 -23.74 46.69 0.61
CA PRO A 38 -24.38 46.18 -0.59
C PRO A 38 -24.12 44.67 -0.64
N HIS A 39 -25.20 43.87 -0.67
CA HIS A 39 -25.11 42.44 -0.93
C HIS A 39 -24.65 42.23 -2.38
N THR A 40 -23.35 42.38 -2.64
CA THR A 40 -22.71 41.64 -3.73
C THR A 40 -22.70 40.20 -3.26
N GLN A 41 -23.66 39.44 -3.80
CA GLN A 41 -23.60 37.99 -3.78
C GLN A 41 -22.27 37.61 -4.44
N PRO A 42 -21.35 36.88 -3.79
CA PRO A 42 -20.45 36.04 -4.55
C PRO A 42 -21.35 35.01 -5.23
N GLY A 43 -21.70 35.30 -6.48
CA GLY A 43 -22.22 34.30 -7.39
C GLY A 43 -21.19 33.19 -7.44
N THR A 44 -21.48 32.08 -6.77
CA THR A 44 -20.94 30.78 -7.13
C THR A 44 -21.58 30.42 -8.46
N SER A 45 -21.12 31.06 -9.54
CA SER A 45 -21.56 30.81 -10.89
C SER A 45 -20.80 29.60 -11.43
N GLU A 46 -21.59 28.68 -11.99
CA GLU A 46 -21.21 27.63 -12.94
C GLU A 46 -20.40 26.47 -12.33
N GLN A 47 -21.05 25.42 -11.83
CA GLN A 47 -21.53 24.28 -12.64
C GLN A 47 -20.51 23.90 -13.72
N GLU A 48 -19.72 22.86 -13.47
CA GLU A 48 -20.01 21.54 -14.05
C GLU A 48 -19.13 21.27 -15.28
N THR A 49 -17.89 20.86 -15.03
CA THR A 49 -17.33 19.75 -15.78
C THR A 49 -17.34 18.55 -14.86
N ARG A 50 -17.86 17.41 -15.34
CA ARG A 50 -17.77 16.11 -14.67
C ARG A 50 -16.32 15.62 -14.72
N ALA A 51 -15.42 16.37 -14.10
CA ALA A 51 -14.02 16.07 -13.96
C ALA A 51 -13.87 15.27 -12.67
N MET A 52 -13.39 14.03 -12.78
CA MET A 52 -12.95 13.32 -11.58
C MET A 52 -11.64 13.99 -11.14
N PRO A 53 -11.59 14.65 -9.97
CA PRO A 53 -10.40 15.40 -9.57
C PRO A 53 -9.21 14.45 -9.41
N ASP A 54 -8.01 14.93 -9.76
CA ASP A 54 -6.78 14.20 -9.50
C ASP A 54 -6.61 13.98 -7.99
N ILE A 55 -6.34 12.74 -7.57
CA ILE A 55 -6.22 12.38 -6.16
C ILE A 55 -4.76 12.15 -5.81
N GLU A 56 -4.27 12.86 -4.79
CA GLU A 56 -2.93 12.64 -4.25
C GLU A 56 -2.94 11.51 -3.20
N ILE A 57 -2.16 10.44 -3.43
CA ILE A 57 -2.13 9.25 -2.57
C ILE A 57 -0.69 9.04 -2.04
N PRO A 58 -0.49 8.83 -0.73
CA PRO A 58 0.82 8.49 -0.18
C PRO A 58 1.19 7.04 -0.47
N CYS A 59 2.38 6.81 -1.03
CA CYS A 59 2.87 5.46 -1.32
C CYS A 59 3.28 4.71 -0.04
N ILE A 60 2.78 3.48 0.16
CA ILE A 60 3.15 2.67 1.33
C ILE A 60 4.62 2.19 1.37
N GLN A 61 5.38 2.35 0.28
CA GLN A 61 6.78 1.89 0.19
C GLN A 61 7.78 3.05 0.31
N CYS A 62 7.65 4.06 -0.54
CA CYS A 62 8.56 5.22 -0.53
C CYS A 62 8.02 6.41 0.25
N LYS A 63 6.75 6.39 0.70
CA LYS A 63 6.06 7.48 1.40
C LYS A 63 5.93 8.78 0.59
N GLU A 64 6.38 8.79 -0.65
CA GLU A 64 6.15 9.85 -1.62
C GLU A 64 4.65 9.96 -1.92
N ILE A 65 4.15 11.19 -2.00
CA ILE A 65 2.81 11.49 -2.48
C ILE A 65 2.86 11.43 -4.01
N PHE A 66 1.97 10.66 -4.62
CA PHE A 66 1.87 10.58 -6.08
C PHE A 66 0.44 10.90 -6.53
N VAL A 67 0.34 11.43 -7.74
CA VAL A 67 -0.93 11.84 -8.35
C VAL A 67 -1.59 10.65 -9.04
N PHE A 68 -2.82 10.32 -8.63
CA PHE A 68 -3.69 9.37 -9.29
C PHE A 68 -4.64 10.14 -10.21
N SER A 69 -4.27 10.21 -11.48
CA SER A 69 -4.96 11.07 -12.45
C SER A 69 -6.35 10.57 -12.82
N GLU A 70 -7.23 11.46 -13.28
CA GLU A 70 -8.58 11.14 -13.80
C GLU A 70 -8.58 9.93 -14.76
N LYS A 71 -7.64 9.93 -15.72
CA LYS A 71 -7.53 8.88 -16.72
C LYS A 71 -7.20 7.51 -16.10
N GLU A 72 -6.37 7.49 -15.07
CA GLU A 72 -6.07 6.25 -14.35
C GLU A 72 -7.24 5.82 -13.45
N GLN A 73 -7.95 6.78 -12.86
CA GLN A 73 -9.15 6.52 -12.08
C GLN A 73 -10.21 5.80 -12.92
N GLU A 74 -10.56 6.32 -14.10
CA GLU A 74 -11.57 5.75 -14.99
C GLU A 74 -11.26 4.29 -15.36
N ILE A 75 -10.01 4.01 -15.74
CA ILE A 75 -9.50 2.66 -16.07
C ILE A 75 -9.69 1.68 -14.91
N PHE A 76 -9.51 2.13 -13.67
CA PHE A 76 -9.64 1.31 -12.47
C PHE A 76 -11.10 1.09 -12.09
N TYR A 77 -11.96 2.10 -12.23
CA TYR A 77 -13.40 1.99 -12.00
C TYR A 77 -14.06 1.05 -13.01
N GLU A 78 -13.76 1.18 -14.30
CA GLU A 78 -14.28 0.29 -15.35
C GLU A 78 -13.90 -1.18 -15.14
N ARG A 79 -12.71 -1.42 -14.57
CA ARG A 79 -12.21 -2.77 -14.29
C ARG A 79 -12.62 -3.30 -12.92
N ASN A 80 -13.44 -2.55 -12.17
CA ASN A 80 -13.78 -2.88 -10.78
C ASN A 80 -12.54 -3.17 -9.91
N MET A 81 -11.44 -2.46 -10.15
CA MET A 81 -10.18 -2.62 -9.42
C MET A 81 -10.03 -1.56 -8.33
N MET A 82 -9.40 -1.93 -7.21
CA MET A 82 -9.08 -0.99 -6.14
C MET A 82 -7.93 -0.04 -6.53
N PRO A 83 -7.95 1.22 -6.03
CA PRO A 83 -6.91 2.21 -6.35
C PRO A 83 -5.52 1.75 -5.89
N PRO A 84 -4.46 2.13 -6.64
CA PRO A 84 -3.10 1.70 -6.36
C PRO A 84 -2.60 2.25 -5.01
N GLN A 85 -2.09 1.38 -4.15
CA GLN A 85 -1.48 1.76 -2.85
C GLN A 85 0.01 2.14 -2.96
N ARG A 86 0.60 1.96 -4.15
CA ARG A 86 2.01 2.18 -4.43
C ARG A 86 2.16 3.04 -5.68
N CYS A 87 3.09 3.99 -5.64
CA CYS A 87 3.42 4.84 -6.78
C CYS A 87 3.92 4.02 -7.99
N PRO A 88 3.84 4.57 -9.23
CA PRO A 88 4.27 3.90 -10.45
C PRO A 88 5.72 3.41 -10.38
N GLU A 89 6.61 4.19 -9.77
CA GLU A 89 8.02 3.83 -9.54
C GLU A 89 8.16 2.56 -8.69
N CYS A 90 7.45 2.47 -7.56
CA CYS A 90 7.49 1.30 -6.69
C CYS A 90 6.81 0.07 -7.32
N ARG A 91 5.84 0.26 -8.22
CA ARG A 91 5.22 -0.83 -9.00
C ARG A 91 6.18 -1.33 -10.09
N GLY A 92 6.81 -0.40 -10.82
CA GLY A 92 7.76 -0.67 -11.90
C GLY A 92 9.03 -1.37 -11.43
N LYS A 93 9.52 -1.07 -10.23
CA LYS A 93 10.71 -1.73 -9.65
C LYS A 93 10.57 -3.25 -9.53
N LYS A 94 9.36 -3.79 -9.27
CA LYS A 94 9.12 -5.25 -9.29
C LYS A 94 9.07 -5.85 -10.70
N ALA A 95 8.62 -5.08 -11.68
CA ALA A 95 8.59 -5.51 -13.08
C ALA A 95 10.00 -5.50 -13.69
N GLY A 96 10.77 -4.43 -13.45
CA GLY A 96 12.14 -4.28 -13.92
C GLY A 96 13.13 -5.21 -13.21
N GLN A 97 12.96 -5.48 -11.90
CA GLN A 97 13.83 -6.43 -11.20
C GLN A 97 13.67 -7.87 -11.70
N LYS A 98 12.46 -8.30 -12.11
CA LYS A 98 12.31 -9.61 -12.76
C LYS A 98 13.04 -9.70 -14.09
N GLN A 99 13.25 -8.57 -14.77
CA GLN A 99 13.93 -8.52 -16.06
C GLN A 99 15.45 -8.36 -15.89
N ALA A 100 15.91 -7.58 -14.91
CA ALA A 100 17.33 -7.39 -14.59
C ALA A 100 17.95 -8.58 -13.84
N GLU A 101 17.23 -9.21 -12.90
CA GLU A 101 17.70 -10.42 -12.19
C GLU A 101 17.55 -11.69 -13.04
N SER A 102 16.96 -11.58 -14.23
CA SER A 102 17.05 -12.61 -15.27
C SER A 102 18.31 -12.45 -16.15
N GLY A 103 19.16 -11.46 -15.86
CA GLY A 103 20.33 -11.10 -16.66
C GLY A 103 21.53 -12.03 -16.47
N SER A 104 21.69 -12.61 -15.29
CA SER A 104 22.82 -13.51 -15.00
C SER A 104 22.51 -14.92 -15.52
N LYS A 105 22.87 -15.17 -16.78
CA LYS A 105 22.88 -16.51 -17.36
C LYS A 105 24.10 -17.27 -16.86
N PHE A 106 23.87 -18.34 -16.10
CA PHE A 106 24.93 -19.23 -15.63
C PHE A 106 25.15 -20.34 -16.66
N GLU A 107 26.41 -20.60 -17.00
CA GLU A 107 26.79 -21.73 -17.86
C GLU A 107 26.76 -23.02 -17.05
N ILE A 108 26.07 -24.02 -17.59
CA ILE A 108 25.93 -25.33 -16.96
C ILE A 108 26.15 -26.44 -17.97
N VAL A 109 26.50 -27.62 -17.47
CA VAL A 109 26.51 -28.87 -18.22
C VAL A 109 25.26 -29.64 -17.81
N CYS A 110 24.45 -30.05 -18.78
CA CYS A 110 23.21 -30.80 -18.51
C CYS A 110 23.53 -32.22 -18.02
N ASP A 111 22.99 -32.62 -16.86
CA ASP A 111 23.19 -33.95 -16.29
C ASP A 111 22.55 -35.08 -17.12
N HIS A 112 21.55 -34.77 -17.97
CA HIS A 112 20.84 -35.77 -18.77
C HIS A 112 21.46 -35.98 -20.16
N CYS A 113 21.97 -34.92 -20.80
CA CYS A 113 22.45 -34.98 -22.19
C CYS A 113 23.89 -34.50 -22.39
N GLY A 114 24.56 -33.98 -21.36
CA GLY A 114 25.95 -33.54 -21.39
C GLY A 114 26.22 -32.25 -22.17
N LYS A 115 25.18 -31.59 -22.70
CA LYS A 115 25.35 -30.35 -23.48
C LYS A 115 25.57 -29.14 -22.57
N HIS A 116 26.37 -28.18 -23.05
CA HIS A 116 26.49 -26.86 -22.44
C HIS A 116 25.23 -26.02 -22.73
N ASP A 117 24.64 -25.43 -21.70
CA ASP A 117 23.48 -24.55 -21.82
C ASP A 117 23.59 -23.40 -20.81
N LYS A 118 22.72 -22.40 -20.97
CA LYS A 118 22.63 -21.22 -20.11
C LYS A 118 21.32 -21.22 -19.32
N VAL A 119 21.41 -21.23 -18.00
CA VAL A 119 20.24 -21.20 -17.11
C VAL A 119 20.15 -19.86 -16.35
N PRO A 120 18.93 -19.33 -16.09
CA PRO A 120 18.75 -18.04 -15.41
C PRO A 120 18.88 -18.14 -13.88
N PHE A 121 19.25 -19.30 -13.34
CA PHE A 121 19.38 -19.55 -11.92
C PHE A 121 20.78 -20.09 -11.62
N GLN A 122 21.30 -19.76 -10.45
CA GLN A 122 22.58 -20.30 -10.00
C GLN A 122 22.44 -21.81 -9.73
N PRO A 123 23.29 -22.67 -10.31
CA PRO A 123 23.26 -24.10 -10.04
C PRO A 123 23.59 -24.36 -8.56
N LYS A 124 22.79 -25.19 -7.89
CA LYS A 124 22.98 -25.58 -6.49
C LYS A 124 23.52 -27.00 -6.42
N VAL A 125 24.45 -27.25 -5.50
CA VAL A 125 24.94 -28.60 -5.22
C VAL A 125 23.80 -29.49 -4.70
N GLY A 126 23.75 -30.75 -5.15
CA GLY A 126 22.75 -31.74 -4.70
C GLY A 126 21.43 -31.76 -5.48
N ARG A 127 21.27 -30.98 -6.56
CA ARG A 127 20.08 -31.02 -7.43
C ARG A 127 20.47 -31.09 -8.90
N PRO A 128 19.86 -31.98 -9.71
CA PRO A 128 20.27 -32.14 -11.11
C PRO A 128 19.94 -30.88 -11.91
N VAL A 129 20.88 -30.46 -12.74
CA VAL A 129 20.78 -29.31 -13.62
C VAL A 129 20.51 -29.81 -15.04
N LEU A 130 19.38 -29.38 -15.60
CA LEU A 130 18.94 -29.78 -16.93
C LEU A 130 18.98 -28.59 -17.89
N CYS A 131 19.34 -28.85 -19.15
CA CYS A 131 19.14 -27.90 -20.23
C CYS A 131 17.64 -27.62 -20.47
N LYS A 132 17.34 -26.55 -21.21
CA LYS A 132 15.96 -26.13 -21.49
C LYS A 132 15.11 -27.27 -22.08
N ASP A 133 15.68 -28.05 -23.00
CA ASP A 133 14.97 -29.12 -23.69
C ASP A 133 14.67 -30.31 -22.74
N CYS A 134 15.66 -30.74 -21.96
CA CYS A 134 15.49 -31.83 -21.01
C CYS A 134 14.54 -31.46 -19.87
N TYR A 135 14.56 -30.20 -19.42
CA TYR A 135 13.59 -29.68 -18.45
C TYR A 135 12.17 -29.63 -19.01
N ASN A 136 11.99 -29.19 -20.26
CA ASN A 136 10.67 -29.19 -20.90
C ASN A 136 10.15 -30.61 -21.12
N ALA A 137 11.02 -31.55 -21.51
CA ALA A 137 10.67 -32.95 -21.68
C ALA A 137 10.32 -33.65 -20.35
N SER A 138 11.02 -33.34 -19.25
CA SER A 138 10.67 -33.88 -17.93
C SER A 138 9.34 -33.31 -17.43
N ARG A 139 9.10 -32.01 -17.63
CA ARG A 139 7.84 -31.34 -17.28
C ARG A 139 6.67 -31.85 -18.12
N SER A 140 6.86 -32.15 -19.41
CA SER A 140 5.79 -32.70 -20.25
C SER A 140 5.42 -34.11 -19.80
N ARG A 141 6.40 -34.97 -19.49
CA ARG A 141 6.16 -36.31 -18.93
C ARG A 141 5.43 -36.26 -17.58
N ALA A 142 5.86 -35.39 -16.67
CA ALA A 142 5.26 -35.24 -15.35
C ALA A 142 3.82 -34.68 -15.35
N ARG A 143 3.36 -34.09 -16.46
CA ARG A 143 1.98 -33.60 -16.61
C ARG A 143 1.02 -34.67 -17.14
N VAL A 144 1.55 -35.72 -17.73
CA VAL A 144 0.78 -36.79 -18.38
C VAL A 144 0.70 -38.05 -17.51
N ALA A 145 1.61 -38.18 -16.54
CA ALA A 145 1.58 -39.21 -15.49
C ALA A 145 0.67 -38.78 -14.33
#